data_AF-B9TLZ7-F1
#
_entry.id   AF-B9TLZ7-F1
#
_cell.length_a   1.000
_cell.length_b   1.000
_cell.length_c   1.000
_cell.angle_alpha   90.00
_cell.angle_beta   90.00
_cell.angle_gamma   90.00
#
_symmetry.space_group_name_H-M   'P 1'
#
loop_
_entity.id
_entity.type
_entity.pdbx_description
1 polymer ?
#
loop_
_entity_poly.entity_id
_entity_poly.type
_entity_poly.pdbx_seq_one_letter_code
_entity_poly.pdbx_strand_id
1 'polypeptide(L)'
;MVFTSGKIDSFNKVQIQYGMIEIRLATPALGTGLWPAAWMLGVSPQAWPRKGEIDIMEMGHKASSRAAAGTPAPAIDNFTGSNVITWQQAACVPGNESCAASTAWQTKNWYTPAQSLANRFVIYRLYWTESQMRFTVVDNGQEYDMYNSPLPVNSTALQAPFYLLFNLAVGGNFTDAATPAQVTAPLPGTMYVDYVRVYQLDGKGTVKLGNQTPAEVGKFGVFTDNTVVNNKLQAGTTSDIFVWNNASTTAGNIPPYEGANALSWSFNQPGSWFGGSVQSRQARDMSGFRNGNLKLKIKIPANVAFTVGIQDTYTNQNAVKFPANATTYGLVRNG
;
A
#
# COMPACT_ATOMS: atom_id res chain seq x y z
N MET A 1 15.56 7.30 -24.16
CA MET A 1 14.59 7.84 -23.19
C MET A 1 13.81 8.92 -23.92
N VAL A 2 12.49 8.78 -24.11
CA VAL A 2 11.69 9.65 -24.99
C VAL A 2 11.02 10.81 -24.25
N PHE A 3 10.73 10.63 -22.96
CA PHE A 3 10.14 11.65 -22.09
C PHE A 3 10.86 11.70 -20.75
N THR A 4 10.80 12.87 -20.10
CA THR A 4 11.22 13.07 -18.70
C THR A 4 10.09 13.77 -17.97
N SER A 5 9.95 13.51 -16.67
CA SER A 5 8.92 14.12 -15.84
C SER A 5 9.29 14.06 -14.35
N GLY A 6 8.44 14.61 -13.48
CA GLY A 6 8.58 14.59 -12.03
C GLY A 6 7.62 13.63 -11.34
N LYS A 7 8.12 12.93 -10.33
CA LYS A 7 7.35 12.29 -9.26
C LYS A 7 7.95 12.72 -7.94
N ILE A 8 7.14 13.34 -7.08
CA ILE A 8 7.53 13.74 -5.73
C ILE A 8 6.68 12.98 -4.72
N ASP A 9 7.27 12.64 -3.58
CA ASP A 9 6.59 11.99 -2.48
C ASP A 9 7.05 12.52 -1.11
N SER A 10 6.23 12.24 -0.11
CA SER A 10 6.47 12.59 1.29
C SER A 10 6.81 11.39 2.18
N PHE A 11 7.23 10.26 1.58
CA PHE A 11 7.60 9.06 2.33
C PHE A 11 8.70 9.39 3.35
N ASN A 12 8.54 8.91 4.59
CA ASN A 12 9.40 9.22 5.73
C ASN A 12 9.57 10.72 6.06
N LYS A 13 8.72 11.61 5.53
CA LYS A 13 8.77 13.06 5.76
C LYS A 13 7.48 13.61 6.34
N VAL A 14 6.34 13.31 5.71
CA VAL A 14 5.01 13.73 6.19
C VAL A 14 4.07 12.54 6.06
N GLN A 15 3.39 12.20 7.15
CA GLN A 15 2.41 11.12 7.20
C GLN A 15 1.09 11.66 7.74
N ILE A 16 -0.01 11.31 7.09
CA ILE A 16 -1.35 11.80 7.39
C ILE A 16 -2.23 10.61 7.72
N GLN A 17 -3.00 10.70 8.80
CA GLN A 17 -4.01 9.71 9.14
C GLN A 17 -5.31 10.44 9.46
N TYR A 18 -6.35 10.20 8.67
CA TYR A 18 -7.66 10.85 8.75
C TYR A 18 -7.60 12.38 8.56
N GLY A 19 -8.75 13.04 8.72
CA GLY A 19 -8.92 14.48 8.59
C GLY A 19 -9.51 14.87 7.24
N MET A 20 -9.32 16.13 6.85
CA MET A 20 -9.62 16.62 5.52
C MET A 20 -8.33 17.06 4.84
N ILE A 21 -8.05 16.51 3.67
CA ILE A 21 -6.90 16.86 2.84
C ILE A 21 -7.43 17.67 1.66
N GLU A 22 -6.88 18.88 1.47
CA GLU A 22 -7.22 19.79 0.39
C GLU A 22 -5.99 20.05 -0.48
N ILE A 23 -6.13 19.81 -1.77
CA ILE A 23 -5.06 19.98 -2.75
C ILE A 23 -5.55 20.95 -3.83
N ARG A 24 -4.88 22.09 -3.96
CA ARG A 24 -5.14 23.04 -5.05
C ARG A 24 -4.06 22.90 -6.11
N LEU A 25 -4.44 22.44 -7.29
CA LEU A 25 -3.51 22.18 -8.39
C LEU A 25 -4.11 22.60 -9.74
N ALA A 26 -3.24 22.82 -10.73
CA ALA A 26 -3.60 23.01 -12.12
C ALA A 26 -2.88 21.96 -12.99
N THR A 27 -3.64 21.28 -13.85
CA THR A 27 -3.09 20.33 -14.83
C THR A 27 -2.80 21.04 -16.15
N PRO A 28 -1.88 20.54 -16.99
CA PRO A 28 -1.74 21.04 -18.37
C PRO A 28 -2.91 20.56 -19.23
N ALA A 29 -3.05 21.11 -20.44
CA ALA A 29 -3.85 20.45 -21.47
C ALA A 29 -3.32 19.03 -21.71
N LEU A 30 -4.16 18.02 -21.53
CA LEU A 30 -3.67 16.66 -21.37
C LEU A 30 -3.33 16.00 -22.70
N GLY A 31 -4.13 16.28 -23.74
CA GLY A 31 -4.14 15.53 -24.99
C GLY A 31 -4.08 14.01 -24.75
N THR A 32 -3.69 13.22 -25.76
CA THR A 32 -3.46 11.80 -25.50
C THR A 32 -2.09 11.62 -24.85
N GLY A 33 -2.08 11.07 -23.63
CA GLY A 33 -0.88 10.54 -22.98
C GLY A 33 -0.43 11.23 -21.70
N LEU A 34 -0.85 12.45 -21.38
CA LEU A 34 -0.53 13.01 -20.05
C LEU A 34 -1.47 12.47 -18.98
N TRP A 35 -0.89 12.04 -17.86
CA TRP A 35 -1.59 11.50 -16.70
C TRP A 35 -1.08 12.17 -15.42
N PRO A 36 -1.64 13.33 -15.04
CA PRO A 36 -1.39 13.95 -13.74
C PRO A 36 -2.14 13.17 -12.63
N ALA A 37 -1.47 13.01 -11.50
CA ALA A 37 -2.05 12.36 -10.32
C ALA A 37 -1.65 13.07 -9.03
N ALA A 38 -2.61 13.19 -8.11
CA ALA A 38 -2.42 13.54 -6.71
C ALA A 38 -3.03 12.43 -5.86
N TRP A 39 -2.18 11.69 -5.17
CA TRP A 39 -2.54 10.39 -4.59
C TRP A 39 -1.73 10.11 -3.32
N MET A 40 -2.05 9.00 -2.67
CA MET A 40 -1.47 8.62 -1.39
C MET A 40 -1.21 7.12 -1.35
N LEU A 41 -0.16 6.71 -0.64
CA LEU A 41 0.12 5.31 -0.30
C LEU A 41 0.28 5.15 1.20
N GLY A 42 -0.15 4.02 1.75
CA GLY A 42 0.04 3.75 3.18
C GLY A 42 1.51 3.64 3.56
N VAL A 43 1.84 3.93 4.82
CA VAL A 43 3.23 3.84 5.32
C VAL A 43 3.66 2.41 5.66
N SER A 44 2.75 1.44 5.54
CA SER A 44 3.03 0.02 5.75
C SER A 44 4.19 -0.46 4.85
N PRO A 45 5.10 -1.30 5.38
CA PRO A 45 6.17 -1.92 4.61
C PRO A 45 5.67 -3.10 3.76
N GLN A 46 4.39 -3.47 3.86
CA GLN A 46 3.82 -4.54 3.04
C GLN A 46 3.76 -4.13 1.58
N ALA A 47 3.86 -5.13 0.69
CA ALA A 47 3.73 -4.91 -0.74
C ALA A 47 2.35 -4.34 -1.08
N TRP A 48 2.30 -3.49 -2.11
CA TRP A 48 1.03 -3.09 -2.72
C TRP A 48 0.26 -4.33 -3.21
N PRO A 49 -1.08 -4.39 -3.08
CA PRO A 49 -1.99 -3.35 -2.58
C PRO A 49 -2.29 -3.44 -1.07
N ARG A 50 -1.56 -4.26 -0.30
CA ARG A 50 -1.81 -4.44 1.15
C ARG A 50 -1.55 -3.19 1.97
N LYS A 51 -0.65 -2.33 1.51
CA LYS A 51 -0.41 -1.03 2.15
C LYS A 51 -1.50 0.01 1.87
N GLY A 52 -2.40 -0.24 0.93
CA GLY A 52 -3.46 0.68 0.53
C GLY A 52 -2.97 1.84 -0.35
N GLU A 53 -3.84 2.28 -1.24
CA GLU A 53 -3.67 3.41 -2.16
C GLU A 53 -4.96 4.24 -2.18
N ILE A 54 -4.81 5.56 -2.13
CA ILE A 54 -5.91 6.51 -2.21
C ILE A 54 -5.57 7.56 -3.28
N ASP A 55 -6.26 7.48 -4.41
CA ASP A 55 -6.12 8.39 -5.53
C ASP A 55 -7.14 9.52 -5.37
N ILE A 56 -6.70 10.68 -4.90
CA ILE A 56 -7.57 11.84 -4.66
C ILE A 56 -7.98 12.46 -6.00
N MET A 57 -7.04 12.51 -6.94
CA MET A 57 -7.24 13.05 -8.27
C MET A 57 -6.36 12.32 -9.28
N GLU A 58 -6.98 11.82 -10.34
CA GLU A 58 -6.31 11.40 -11.57
C GLU A 58 -7.01 11.97 -12.79
N MET A 59 -6.26 12.44 -13.79
CA MET A 59 -6.78 12.80 -15.11
C MET A 59 -5.96 12.14 -16.22
N GLY A 60 -6.43 12.21 -17.47
CA GLY A 60 -5.77 11.56 -18.61
C GLY A 60 -6.35 10.19 -18.97
N HIS A 61 -7.50 9.86 -18.38
CA HIS A 61 -8.20 8.60 -18.59
C HIS A 61 -8.46 8.35 -20.08
N LYS A 62 -8.15 7.11 -20.51
CA LYS A 62 -8.50 6.61 -21.84
C LYS A 62 -9.97 6.81 -22.19
N ALA A 63 -10.28 6.97 -23.47
CA ALA A 63 -11.64 7.24 -23.95
C ALA A 63 -12.65 6.18 -23.47
N SER A 64 -12.26 4.91 -23.46
CA SER A 64 -13.12 3.81 -22.98
C SER A 64 -13.50 3.93 -21.50
N SER A 65 -12.61 4.46 -20.64
CA SER A 65 -12.91 4.72 -19.23
C SER A 65 -13.85 5.93 -19.08
N ARG A 66 -13.66 6.99 -19.88
CA ARG A 66 -14.52 8.18 -19.84
C ARG A 66 -15.94 7.91 -20.36
N ALA A 67 -16.12 6.95 -21.26
CA ALA A 67 -17.43 6.60 -21.82
C ALA A 67 -18.46 6.17 -20.77
N ALA A 68 -18.03 5.67 -19.60
CA ALA A 68 -18.90 5.34 -18.48
C ALA A 68 -19.63 6.56 -17.90
N ALA A 69 -19.13 7.78 -18.13
CA ALA A 69 -19.72 9.01 -17.63
C ALA A 69 -20.84 9.59 -18.52
N GLY A 70 -21.07 9.04 -19.71
CA GLY A 70 -22.16 9.48 -20.58
C GLY A 70 -21.86 9.40 -22.08
N THR A 71 -22.88 9.68 -22.89
CA THR A 71 -22.78 9.77 -24.35
C THR A 71 -23.23 11.17 -24.81
N PRO A 72 -22.39 11.95 -25.51
CA PRO A 72 -20.99 11.66 -25.83
C PRO A 72 -20.11 11.60 -24.57
N ALA A 73 -19.01 10.84 -24.63
CA ALA A 73 -18.05 10.79 -23.52
C ALA A 73 -17.49 12.19 -23.24
N PRO A 74 -17.33 12.60 -21.97
CA PRO A 74 -16.74 13.88 -21.61
C PRO A 74 -15.32 13.99 -22.16
N ALA A 75 -14.88 15.18 -22.59
CA ALA A 75 -13.53 15.42 -23.09
C ALA A 75 -12.45 15.11 -22.03
N ILE A 76 -11.20 14.89 -22.47
CA ILE A 76 -10.12 14.40 -21.57
C ILE A 76 -9.80 15.39 -20.45
N ASP A 77 -9.86 16.69 -20.78
CA ASP A 77 -9.65 17.77 -19.81
C ASP A 77 -10.92 18.05 -18.98
N ASN A 78 -12.05 17.43 -19.32
CA ASN A 78 -13.35 17.57 -18.63
C ASN A 78 -13.67 16.33 -17.79
N PHE A 79 -12.67 15.51 -17.46
CA PHE A 79 -12.86 14.31 -16.66
C PHE A 79 -11.73 14.18 -15.64
N THR A 80 -12.11 14.06 -14.37
CA THR A 80 -11.21 13.69 -13.29
C THR A 80 -11.79 12.52 -12.51
N GLY A 81 -10.96 11.55 -12.20
CA GLY A 81 -11.30 10.35 -11.43
C GLY A 81 -10.63 10.36 -10.06
N SER A 82 -11.15 9.55 -9.17
CA SER A 82 -10.61 9.24 -7.85
C SER A 82 -10.71 7.74 -7.63
N ASN A 83 -9.90 7.16 -6.75
CA ASN A 83 -9.94 5.73 -6.52
C ASN A 83 -9.41 5.38 -5.13
N VAL A 84 -9.81 4.20 -4.67
CA VAL A 84 -9.23 3.56 -3.49
C VAL A 84 -8.90 2.14 -3.90
N ILE A 85 -7.66 1.74 -3.64
CA ILE A 85 -7.19 0.39 -3.95
C ILE A 85 -6.65 -0.25 -2.68
N THR A 86 -7.18 -1.42 -2.35
CA THR A 86 -6.71 -2.22 -1.21
C THR A 86 -6.61 -3.68 -1.58
N TRP A 87 -5.82 -4.45 -0.82
CA TRP A 87 -5.85 -5.91 -0.93
C TRP A 87 -7.18 -6.46 -0.39
N GLN A 88 -7.83 -7.32 -1.17
CA GLN A 88 -9.00 -8.09 -0.73
C GLN A 88 -8.90 -9.52 -1.24
N GLN A 89 -9.15 -10.51 -0.37
CA GLN A 89 -9.11 -11.91 -0.77
C GLN A 89 -10.06 -12.22 -1.94
N ALA A 90 -11.24 -11.59 -1.96
CA ALA A 90 -12.22 -11.75 -3.02
C ALA A 90 -11.75 -11.22 -4.38
N ALA A 91 -10.74 -10.34 -4.41
CA ALA A 91 -10.16 -9.83 -5.64
C ALA A 91 -9.01 -10.70 -6.17
N CYS A 92 -8.58 -11.73 -5.43
CA CYS A 92 -7.57 -12.69 -5.88
C CYS A 92 -8.16 -13.66 -6.92
N VAL A 93 -8.23 -13.22 -8.18
CA VAL A 93 -8.77 -14.00 -9.31
C VAL A 93 -7.75 -14.08 -10.44
N PRO A 94 -7.83 -15.05 -11.37
CA PRO A 94 -6.95 -15.09 -12.54
C PRO A 94 -6.96 -13.76 -13.30
N GLY A 95 -5.79 -13.20 -13.59
CA GLY A 95 -5.63 -11.87 -14.19
C GLY A 95 -5.61 -10.70 -13.19
N ASN A 96 -5.80 -10.97 -11.89
CA ASN A 96 -5.58 -10.02 -10.79
C ASN A 96 -4.82 -10.71 -9.64
N GLU A 97 -3.61 -11.20 -9.94
CA GLU A 97 -2.76 -11.93 -8.99
C GLU A 97 -2.32 -11.05 -7.81
N SER A 98 -2.35 -9.72 -7.99
CA SER A 98 -2.11 -8.75 -6.92
C SER A 98 -3.23 -8.70 -5.87
N CYS A 99 -4.42 -9.21 -6.21
CA CYS A 99 -5.65 -9.08 -5.46
C CYS A 99 -6.05 -7.63 -5.16
N ALA A 100 -5.76 -6.71 -6.07
CA ALA A 100 -6.14 -5.31 -5.96
C ALA A 100 -7.64 -5.16 -6.15
N ALA A 101 -8.35 -4.78 -5.09
CA ALA A 101 -9.73 -4.34 -5.14
C ALA A 101 -9.76 -2.83 -5.32
N SER A 102 -10.18 -2.40 -6.51
CA SER A 102 -10.29 -0.98 -6.89
C SER A 102 -11.76 -0.57 -6.90
N THR A 103 -12.07 0.56 -6.27
CA THR A 103 -13.44 1.10 -6.23
C THR A 103 -13.91 1.62 -7.58
N ALA A 104 -12.99 2.04 -8.46
CA ALA A 104 -13.31 2.59 -9.79
C ALA A 104 -14.07 1.62 -10.71
N TRP A 105 -14.03 0.31 -10.43
CA TRP A 105 -14.73 -0.69 -11.23
C TRP A 105 -16.22 -0.84 -10.93
N GLN A 106 -16.67 -0.42 -9.74
CA GLN A 106 -17.98 -0.80 -9.20
C GLN A 106 -18.92 0.38 -8.97
N THR A 107 -18.41 1.61 -9.01
CA THR A 107 -19.20 2.80 -8.67
C THR A 107 -18.70 4.00 -9.46
N LYS A 108 -19.56 5.01 -9.58
CA LYS A 108 -19.17 6.34 -10.05
C LYS A 108 -18.06 6.86 -9.13
N ASN A 109 -16.95 7.29 -9.72
CA ASN A 109 -15.77 7.78 -9.02
C ASN A 109 -15.16 9.03 -9.69
N TRP A 110 -15.98 9.81 -10.40
CA TRP A 110 -15.53 10.90 -11.27
C TRP A 110 -16.33 12.19 -11.12
N TYR A 111 -15.73 13.28 -11.57
CA TYR A 111 -16.37 14.56 -11.80
C TYR A 111 -16.18 15.01 -13.25
N THR A 112 -17.25 15.51 -13.88
CA THR A 112 -17.29 15.87 -15.31
C THR A 112 -17.93 17.24 -15.54
N PRO A 113 -17.16 18.34 -15.42
CA PRO A 113 -17.67 19.68 -15.66
C PRO A 113 -17.83 19.99 -17.15
N ALA A 114 -18.65 21.00 -17.47
CA ALA A 114 -18.76 21.53 -18.83
C ALA A 114 -17.53 22.35 -19.25
N GLN A 115 -16.89 23.04 -18.30
CA GLN A 115 -15.64 23.78 -18.53
C GLN A 115 -14.44 22.85 -18.30
N SER A 116 -13.43 22.97 -19.16
CA SER A 116 -12.16 22.24 -19.00
C SER A 116 -11.55 22.49 -17.62
N LEU A 117 -11.02 21.45 -17.00
CA LEU A 117 -10.24 21.51 -15.76
C LEU A 117 -8.77 21.85 -16.03
N ALA A 118 -8.30 21.71 -17.27
CA ALA A 118 -6.93 21.99 -17.65
C ALA A 118 -6.61 23.50 -17.63
N ASN A 119 -5.33 23.80 -17.40
CA ASN A 119 -4.74 25.14 -17.39
C ASN A 119 -5.39 26.13 -16.40
N ARG A 120 -6.06 25.63 -15.37
CA ARG A 120 -6.58 26.45 -14.27
C ARG A 120 -6.49 25.69 -12.95
N PHE A 121 -6.49 26.43 -11.85
CA PHE A 121 -6.47 25.83 -10.53
C PHE A 121 -7.85 25.31 -10.15
N VAL A 122 -7.87 24.06 -9.69
CA VAL A 122 -9.03 23.35 -9.16
C VAL A 122 -8.63 22.78 -7.81
N ILE A 123 -9.58 22.67 -6.90
CA ILE A 123 -9.35 22.13 -5.55
C ILE A 123 -9.95 20.73 -5.48
N TYR A 124 -9.17 19.77 -4.99
CA TYR A 124 -9.56 18.39 -4.76
C TYR A 124 -9.49 18.10 -3.27
N ARG A 125 -10.55 17.54 -2.71
CA ARG A 125 -10.62 17.21 -1.28
C ARG A 125 -10.87 15.74 -1.03
N LEU A 126 -10.21 15.24 0.00
CA LEU A 126 -10.49 13.97 0.64
C LEU A 126 -10.89 14.23 2.09
N TYR A 127 -12.13 13.89 2.44
CA TYR A 127 -12.57 13.78 3.82
C TYR A 127 -12.44 12.33 4.23
N TRP A 128 -11.69 12.05 5.29
CA TRP A 128 -11.34 10.68 5.68
C TRP A 128 -11.43 10.51 7.19
N THR A 129 -12.25 9.56 7.62
CA THR A 129 -12.37 9.14 9.02
C THR A 129 -12.04 7.66 9.15
N GLU A 130 -12.13 7.11 10.36
CA GLU A 130 -11.96 5.67 10.60
C GLU A 130 -13.05 4.79 9.97
N SER A 131 -14.18 5.39 9.54
CA SER A 131 -15.35 4.68 9.02
C SER A 131 -15.71 5.01 7.59
N GLN A 132 -15.39 6.21 7.09
CA GLN A 132 -15.79 6.64 5.74
C GLN A 132 -14.79 7.57 5.06
N MET A 133 -14.89 7.63 3.73
CA MET A 133 -14.15 8.55 2.87
C MET A 133 -15.09 9.24 1.88
N ARG A 134 -14.94 10.55 1.70
CA ARG A 134 -15.68 11.35 0.72
C ARG A 134 -14.68 12.11 -0.14
N PHE A 135 -14.83 11.99 -1.46
CA PHE A 135 -13.97 12.63 -2.45
C PHE A 135 -14.76 13.70 -3.16
N THR A 136 -14.22 14.92 -3.22
CA THR A 136 -14.89 16.04 -3.85
C THR A 136 -13.95 16.88 -4.70
N VAL A 137 -14.55 17.59 -5.66
CA VAL A 137 -13.92 18.65 -6.43
C VAL A 137 -14.61 19.96 -6.08
N VAL A 138 -13.86 20.98 -5.67
CA VAL A 138 -14.36 22.35 -5.59
C VAL A 138 -14.01 23.07 -6.88
N ASP A 139 -15.02 23.29 -7.70
CA ASP A 139 -14.92 23.94 -9.00
C ASP A 139 -15.80 25.20 -9.00
N ASN A 140 -15.21 26.35 -9.34
CA ASN A 140 -15.88 27.66 -9.34
C ASN A 140 -16.63 27.97 -8.02
N GLY A 141 -16.03 27.58 -6.89
CA GLY A 141 -16.57 27.82 -5.54
C GLY A 141 -17.68 26.86 -5.11
N GLN A 142 -18.07 25.91 -5.95
CA GLN A 142 -19.06 24.88 -5.63
C GLN A 142 -18.36 23.54 -5.44
N GLU A 143 -18.79 22.77 -4.43
CA GLU A 143 -18.22 21.47 -4.11
C GLU A 143 -19.07 20.33 -4.66
N TYR A 144 -18.44 19.41 -5.39
CA TYR A 144 -19.09 18.32 -6.10
C TYR A 144 -18.55 16.97 -5.66
N ASP A 145 -19.44 16.03 -5.34
CA ASP A 145 -19.08 14.66 -5.00
C ASP A 145 -18.69 13.82 -6.22
N MET A 146 -17.55 13.14 -6.12
CA MET A 146 -17.06 12.22 -7.16
C MET A 146 -17.77 10.86 -7.09
N TYR A 147 -18.21 10.46 -5.89
CA TYR A 147 -18.98 9.24 -5.63
C TYR A 147 -20.45 9.57 -5.34
N ASN A 148 -21.35 8.60 -5.53
CA ASN A 148 -22.78 8.77 -5.21
C ASN A 148 -23.04 8.88 -3.69
N SER A 149 -22.19 8.23 -2.89
CA SER A 149 -22.20 8.26 -1.43
C SER A 149 -20.75 8.13 -0.94
N PRO A 150 -20.44 8.56 0.31
CA PRO A 150 -19.15 8.28 0.93
C PRO A 150 -18.81 6.79 0.91
N LEU A 151 -17.55 6.46 0.63
CA LEU A 151 -17.04 5.11 0.62
C LEU A 151 -16.80 4.61 2.06
N PRO A 152 -17.10 3.35 2.38
CA PRO A 152 -16.75 2.78 3.69
C PRO A 152 -15.24 2.51 3.79
N VAL A 153 -14.68 2.72 4.97
CA VAL A 153 -13.33 2.23 5.32
C VAL A 153 -13.42 0.76 5.70
N ASN A 154 -13.17 -0.11 4.72
CA ASN A 154 -13.36 -1.57 4.84
C ASN A 154 -12.04 -2.37 4.88
N SER A 155 -10.91 -1.69 5.12
CA SER A 155 -9.60 -2.31 5.19
C SER A 155 -8.77 -1.68 6.30
N THR A 156 -8.04 -2.52 7.05
CA THR A 156 -7.09 -2.06 8.06
C THR A 156 -5.96 -1.20 7.47
N ALA A 157 -5.67 -1.36 6.17
CA ALA A 157 -4.74 -0.50 5.46
C ALA A 157 -5.19 0.97 5.49
N LEU A 158 -6.48 1.21 5.26
CA LEU A 158 -7.13 2.53 5.27
C LEU A 158 -7.37 3.09 6.67
N GLN A 159 -6.95 2.37 7.72
CA GLN A 159 -6.95 2.83 9.10
C GLN A 159 -5.52 3.20 9.57
N ALA A 160 -4.51 3.03 8.71
CA ALA A 160 -3.13 3.40 8.97
C ALA A 160 -2.77 4.78 8.37
N PRO A 161 -1.65 5.40 8.75
CA PRO A 161 -1.17 6.61 8.11
C PRO A 161 -0.75 6.41 6.65
N PHE A 162 -0.88 7.45 5.84
CA PHE A 162 -0.51 7.52 4.42
C PHE A 162 0.46 8.68 4.18
N TYR A 163 1.27 8.58 3.12
CA TYR A 163 2.09 9.67 2.61
C TYR A 163 1.58 10.09 1.22
N LEU A 164 1.76 11.37 0.89
CA LEU A 164 1.34 11.97 -0.38
C LEU A 164 2.35 11.70 -1.50
N LEU A 165 1.82 11.58 -2.71
CA LEU A 165 2.55 11.50 -3.97
C LEU A 165 1.91 12.43 -5.01
N PHE A 166 2.75 13.08 -5.82
CA PHE A 166 2.33 13.86 -6.98
C PHE A 166 3.21 13.51 -8.18
N ASN A 167 2.60 13.28 -9.34
CA ASN A 167 3.34 13.06 -10.57
C ASN A 167 2.58 13.51 -11.80
N LEU A 168 3.32 13.70 -12.90
CA LEU A 168 2.80 13.84 -14.25
C LEU A 168 3.35 12.70 -15.10
N ALA A 169 2.65 11.57 -15.18
CA ALA A 169 3.07 10.46 -16.01
C ALA A 169 2.83 10.75 -17.51
N VAL A 170 3.57 10.06 -18.38
CA VAL A 170 3.45 10.16 -19.84
C VAL A 170 3.25 8.76 -20.43
N GLY A 171 2.07 8.51 -20.98
CA GLY A 171 1.64 7.23 -21.55
C GLY A 171 1.17 6.20 -20.52
N GLY A 172 1.09 4.95 -20.96
CA GLY A 172 0.71 3.80 -20.15
C GLY A 172 -0.75 3.39 -20.32
N ASN A 173 -1.11 2.21 -19.80
CA ASN A 173 -2.41 1.55 -20.00
C ASN A 173 -3.61 2.29 -19.38
N PHE A 174 -3.35 3.30 -18.55
CA PHE A 174 -4.35 4.23 -18.03
C PHE A 174 -4.84 5.20 -19.11
N THR A 175 -3.95 5.55 -20.04
CA THR A 175 -4.18 6.48 -21.16
C THR A 175 -4.43 5.71 -22.47
N ASP A 176 -4.80 6.42 -23.54
CA ASP A 176 -4.86 5.84 -24.90
C ASP A 176 -3.47 5.73 -25.59
N ALA A 177 -2.36 6.05 -24.89
CA ALA A 177 -1.00 5.97 -25.40
C ALA A 177 -0.20 4.82 -24.74
N ALA A 178 -0.33 3.60 -25.28
CA ALA A 178 0.47 2.45 -24.87
C ALA A 178 1.94 2.54 -25.34
N THR A 179 2.22 3.35 -26.36
CA THR A 179 3.56 3.56 -26.94
C THR A 179 3.88 5.06 -27.04
N PRO A 180 5.17 5.46 -27.04
CA PRO A 180 5.55 6.86 -27.12
C PRO A 180 5.00 7.60 -28.35
N ALA A 181 4.88 6.91 -29.50
CA ALA A 181 4.40 7.50 -30.75
C ALA A 181 2.90 7.86 -30.72
N GLN A 182 2.15 7.34 -29.76
CA GLN A 182 0.72 7.63 -29.58
C GLN A 182 0.46 8.85 -28.69
N VAL A 183 1.50 9.42 -28.08
CA VAL A 183 1.38 10.64 -27.27
C VAL A 183 1.16 11.84 -28.20
N THR A 184 0.00 12.48 -28.07
CA THR A 184 -0.37 13.70 -28.83
C THR A 184 -0.53 14.92 -27.93
N ALA A 185 -0.31 14.74 -26.62
CA ALA A 185 -0.30 15.81 -25.66
C ALA A 185 0.65 16.96 -26.06
N PRO A 186 0.26 18.23 -25.88
CA PRO A 186 1.17 19.35 -26.07
C PRO A 186 2.28 19.28 -25.01
N LEU A 187 3.53 19.27 -25.46
CA LEU A 187 4.72 19.24 -24.60
C LEU A 187 5.57 20.51 -24.78
N PRO A 188 6.20 21.03 -23.71
CA PRO A 188 6.19 20.50 -22.34
C PRO A 188 4.86 20.74 -21.61
N GLY A 189 4.39 19.74 -20.86
CA GLY A 189 3.25 19.87 -19.93
C GLY A 189 3.74 20.19 -18.52
N THR A 190 3.07 21.11 -17.83
CA THR A 190 3.40 21.46 -16.43
C THR A 190 2.17 21.27 -15.54
N MET A 191 2.34 20.52 -14.45
CA MET A 191 1.37 20.45 -13.36
C MET A 191 1.83 21.38 -12.24
N TYR A 192 0.99 22.34 -11.86
CA TYR A 192 1.24 23.25 -10.75
C TYR A 192 0.51 22.77 -9.51
N VAL A 193 1.19 22.73 -8.37
CA VAL A 193 0.56 22.55 -7.06
C VAL A 193 0.74 23.86 -6.31
N ASP A 194 -0.36 24.56 -6.04
CA ASP A 194 -0.33 25.80 -5.27
C ASP A 194 -0.16 25.49 -3.79
N TYR A 195 -1.02 24.63 -3.26
CA TYR A 195 -0.91 24.17 -1.89
C TYR A 195 -1.44 22.77 -1.67
N VAL A 196 -0.96 22.19 -0.56
CA VAL A 196 -1.58 21.06 0.12
C VAL A 196 -1.87 21.50 1.55
N ARG A 197 -3.11 21.33 2.00
CA ARG A 197 -3.52 21.63 3.38
C ARG A 197 -4.18 20.42 3.98
N VAL A 198 -3.88 20.16 5.25
CA VAL A 198 -4.45 19.06 6.01
C VAL A 198 -5.09 19.65 7.25
N TYR A 199 -6.35 19.31 7.46
CA TYR A 199 -7.19 19.83 8.53
C TYR A 199 -7.71 18.67 9.37
N GLN A 200 -8.02 18.94 10.63
CA GLN A 200 -8.85 18.03 11.39
C GLN A 200 -10.29 18.06 10.87
N LEU A 201 -10.94 16.91 10.90
CA LEU A 201 -12.34 16.71 10.54
C LEU A 201 -13.04 16.10 11.75
N ASP A 202 -13.98 16.81 12.36
CA ASP A 202 -14.70 16.38 13.58
C ASP A 202 -13.76 15.93 14.72
N GLY A 203 -12.64 16.65 14.90
CA GLY A 203 -11.60 16.34 15.88
C GLY A 203 -10.73 15.12 15.53
N LYS A 204 -10.96 14.47 14.38
CA LYS A 204 -10.11 13.40 13.82
C LYS A 204 -9.08 14.01 12.87
N GLY A 205 -7.95 13.34 12.69
CA GLY A 205 -6.88 13.77 11.80
C GLY A 205 -5.59 14.04 12.54
N THR A 206 -4.51 13.42 12.07
CA THR A 206 -3.16 13.65 12.59
C THR A 206 -2.16 13.79 11.45
N VAL A 207 -1.18 14.67 11.65
CA VAL A 207 0.00 14.80 10.78
C VAL A 207 1.22 14.46 11.61
N LYS A 208 2.03 13.52 11.13
CA LYS A 208 3.31 13.16 11.74
C LYS A 208 4.43 13.56 10.78
N LEU A 209 5.44 14.24 11.34
CA LEU A 209 6.63 14.65 10.60
C LEU A 209 7.75 13.64 10.84
N GLY A 210 8.43 13.24 9.76
CA GLY A 210 9.52 12.27 9.80
C GLY A 210 9.07 10.84 10.15
N ASN A 211 10.04 10.01 10.52
CA ASN A 211 9.78 8.73 11.16
C ASN A 211 9.63 8.93 12.68
N GLN A 212 8.43 8.69 13.20
CA GLN A 212 8.11 8.80 14.63
C GLN A 212 7.98 7.43 15.31
N THR A 213 8.39 6.35 14.63
CA THR A 213 8.34 5.00 15.19
C THR A 213 9.37 4.89 16.32
N PRO A 214 8.96 4.67 17.58
CA PRO A 214 9.90 4.53 18.68
C PRO A 214 10.70 3.24 18.53
N ALA A 215 11.96 3.29 18.95
CA ALA A 215 12.80 2.11 19.06
C ALA A 215 12.15 1.09 20.00
N GLU A 216 12.03 -0.15 19.53
CA GLU A 216 11.62 -1.27 20.35
C GLU A 216 12.72 -1.57 21.39
N VAL A 217 12.32 -1.88 22.63
CA VAL A 217 13.23 -2.08 23.78
C VAL A 217 12.92 -3.38 24.51
N GLY A 218 13.88 -3.86 25.32
CA GLY A 218 13.70 -5.04 26.15
C GLY A 218 13.65 -6.33 25.34
N LYS A 219 12.51 -7.04 25.33
CA LYS A 219 12.27 -8.23 24.52
C LYS A 219 11.11 -7.97 23.57
N PHE A 220 11.33 -8.18 22.28
CA PHE A 220 10.29 -8.11 21.25
C PHE A 220 9.91 -9.53 20.79
N GLY A 221 8.64 -9.88 20.94
CA GLY A 221 8.11 -11.21 20.63
C GLY A 221 7.68 -11.33 19.18
N VAL A 222 8.04 -12.43 18.54
CA VAL A 222 7.49 -12.87 17.25
C VAL A 222 6.88 -14.25 17.47
N PHE A 223 5.55 -14.32 17.55
CA PHE A 223 4.79 -15.56 17.84
C PHE A 223 5.24 -16.30 19.10
N THR A 224 5.15 -15.62 20.24
CA THR A 224 5.33 -16.21 21.57
C THR A 224 4.16 -15.86 22.48
N ASP A 225 3.64 -16.87 23.18
CA ASP A 225 2.63 -16.68 24.24
C ASP A 225 3.25 -16.82 25.63
N ASN A 226 4.13 -17.80 25.81
CA ASN A 226 4.68 -18.14 27.13
C ASN A 226 5.89 -17.29 27.53
N THR A 227 6.64 -16.74 26.57
CA THR A 227 7.77 -15.87 26.88
C THR A 227 7.27 -14.47 27.20
N VAL A 228 7.57 -14.00 28.41
CA VAL A 228 7.31 -12.60 28.80
C VAL A 228 8.14 -11.66 27.93
N VAL A 229 7.45 -10.77 27.21
CA VAL A 229 8.01 -9.79 26.27
C VAL A 229 7.41 -8.41 26.50
N ASN A 230 8.14 -7.36 26.13
CA ASN A 230 7.72 -5.97 26.27
C ASN A 230 6.71 -5.56 25.19
N ASN A 231 6.88 -6.10 23.99
CA ASN A 231 6.00 -5.87 22.85
C ASN A 231 6.04 -7.09 21.93
N LYS A 232 5.04 -7.28 21.06
CA LYS A 232 5.02 -8.44 20.14
C LYS A 232 4.25 -8.21 18.85
N LEU A 233 4.61 -9.00 17.84
CA LEU A 233 3.78 -9.20 16.66
C LEU A 233 2.66 -10.20 16.94
N GLN A 234 1.46 -9.89 16.45
CA GLN A 234 0.26 -10.69 16.54
C GLN A 234 -0.30 -10.88 15.12
N ALA A 235 -0.42 -12.15 14.70
CA ALA A 235 -1.01 -12.51 13.40
C ALA A 235 -2.39 -11.88 13.22
N GLY A 236 -2.65 -11.36 12.02
CA GLY A 236 -3.94 -10.79 11.66
C GLY A 236 -4.20 -9.41 12.26
N THR A 237 -3.38 -8.95 13.21
CA THR A 237 -3.52 -7.65 13.87
C THR A 237 -2.35 -6.72 13.53
N THR A 238 -1.12 -7.09 13.94
CA THR A 238 0.08 -6.26 13.76
C THR A 238 1.09 -6.87 12.79
N SER A 239 0.86 -8.10 12.34
CA SER A 239 1.64 -8.80 11.31
C SER A 239 0.77 -9.75 10.49
N ASP A 240 1.22 -10.06 9.29
CA ASP A 240 0.71 -11.15 8.46
C ASP A 240 1.76 -12.23 8.28
N ILE A 241 1.31 -13.46 8.06
CA ILE A 241 2.16 -14.61 7.78
C ILE A 241 2.01 -14.96 6.31
N PHE A 242 3.13 -14.98 5.60
CA PHE A 242 3.20 -15.39 4.21
C PHE A 242 3.83 -16.76 4.14
N VAL A 243 3.19 -17.70 3.45
CA VAL A 243 3.72 -19.03 3.21
C VAL A 243 4.00 -19.15 1.71
N TRP A 244 5.15 -19.71 1.38
CA TRP A 244 5.59 -19.98 0.02
C TRP A 244 5.54 -21.49 -0.24
N ASN A 245 5.20 -21.85 -1.48
CA ASN A 245 4.94 -23.23 -1.88
C ASN A 245 3.80 -23.89 -1.08
N ASN A 246 2.65 -23.21 -0.99
CA ASN A 246 1.48 -23.68 -0.25
C ASN A 246 0.98 -25.07 -0.67
N ALA A 247 1.22 -25.49 -1.92
CA ALA A 247 0.86 -26.82 -2.38
C ALA A 247 1.58 -27.96 -1.62
N SER A 248 2.72 -27.64 -1.00
CA SER A 248 3.53 -28.59 -0.24
C SER A 248 3.34 -28.50 1.27
N THR A 249 2.42 -27.66 1.75
CA THR A 249 2.24 -27.37 3.18
C THR A 249 0.77 -27.42 3.60
N THR A 250 0.49 -28.01 4.76
CA THR A 250 -0.82 -27.96 5.43
C THR A 250 -0.66 -27.49 6.88
N ALA A 251 -1.77 -27.25 7.57
CA ALA A 251 -1.75 -26.95 9.00
C ALA A 251 -1.07 -28.10 9.79
N GLY A 252 -0.17 -27.74 10.70
CA GLY A 252 0.48 -28.71 11.57
C GLY A 252 -0.49 -29.27 12.61
N ASN A 253 -0.26 -30.52 13.02
CA ASN A 253 -1.02 -31.20 14.06
C ASN A 253 -0.22 -31.36 15.38
N ILE A 254 0.99 -30.81 15.42
CA ILE A 254 1.83 -30.79 16.62
C ILE A 254 1.56 -29.49 17.39
N PRO A 255 1.20 -29.57 18.68
CA PRO A 255 1.07 -28.38 19.52
C PRO A 255 2.36 -27.56 19.53
N PRO A 256 2.31 -26.25 19.23
CA PRO A 256 3.50 -25.41 19.26
C PRO A 256 4.07 -25.29 20.68
N TYR A 257 5.39 -25.21 20.78
CA TYR A 257 6.10 -25.14 22.06
C TYR A 257 5.81 -23.85 22.86
N GLU A 258 5.66 -22.71 22.17
CA GLU A 258 5.49 -21.38 22.80
C GLU A 258 4.03 -20.95 22.99
N GLY A 259 3.07 -21.88 22.86
CA GLY A 259 1.63 -21.63 23.08
C GLY A 259 0.77 -21.81 21.83
N ALA A 260 -0.55 -21.67 21.98
CA ALA A 260 -1.53 -21.95 20.94
C ALA A 260 -1.44 -21.02 19.72
N ASN A 261 -0.85 -19.82 19.87
CA ASN A 261 -0.69 -18.86 18.77
C ASN A 261 0.64 -19.04 18.00
N ALA A 262 1.49 -20.00 18.38
CA ALA A 262 2.72 -20.26 17.64
C ALA A 262 2.46 -21.07 16.36
N LEU A 263 3.40 -20.97 15.40
CA LEU A 263 3.24 -21.49 14.05
C LEU A 263 3.54 -22.99 13.99
N SER A 264 2.66 -23.77 13.36
CA SER A 264 2.83 -25.21 13.13
C SER A 264 2.36 -25.56 11.72
N TRP A 265 3.24 -26.19 10.94
CA TRP A 265 2.97 -26.62 9.57
C TRP A 265 3.41 -28.06 9.36
N SER A 266 2.63 -28.79 8.58
CA SER A 266 2.98 -30.11 8.06
C SER A 266 3.43 -29.98 6.61
N PHE A 267 4.51 -30.68 6.26
CA PHE A 267 5.04 -30.71 4.90
C PHE A 267 4.85 -32.10 4.31
N ASN A 268 4.28 -32.19 3.11
CA ASN A 268 3.81 -33.46 2.53
C ASN A 268 4.39 -33.78 1.13
N GLN A 269 5.40 -33.04 0.65
CA GLN A 269 5.99 -33.25 -0.68
C GLN A 269 7.51 -33.48 -0.60
N PRO A 270 7.95 -34.73 -0.31
CA PRO A 270 9.38 -35.06 -0.24
C PRO A 270 10.18 -34.56 -1.46
N GLY A 271 11.36 -33.99 -1.22
CA GLY A 271 12.23 -33.45 -2.28
C GLY A 271 11.91 -32.02 -2.73
N SER A 272 10.81 -31.42 -2.24
CA SER A 272 10.48 -30.01 -2.47
C SER A 272 10.97 -29.12 -1.32
N TRP A 273 10.83 -27.80 -1.46
CA TRP A 273 11.13 -26.82 -0.42
C TRP A 273 9.85 -26.13 0.07
N PHE A 274 9.83 -25.62 1.29
CA PHE A 274 8.80 -24.68 1.71
C PHE A 274 9.43 -23.55 2.50
N GLY A 275 8.72 -22.45 2.65
CA GLY A 275 9.18 -21.35 3.47
C GLY A 275 8.07 -20.37 3.76
N GLY A 276 8.43 -19.30 4.45
CA GLY A 276 7.51 -18.22 4.71
C GLY A 276 8.19 -17.06 5.41
N SER A 277 7.40 -16.03 5.68
CA SER A 277 7.84 -14.88 6.45
C SER A 277 6.73 -14.39 7.36
N VAL A 278 7.15 -13.74 8.45
CA VAL A 278 6.29 -12.92 9.28
C VAL A 278 6.60 -11.49 8.92
N GLN A 279 5.62 -10.78 8.38
CA GLN A 279 5.79 -9.38 7.99
C GLN A 279 4.93 -8.49 8.87
N SER A 280 5.55 -7.48 9.48
CA SER A 280 4.82 -6.48 10.25
C SER A 280 3.96 -5.60 9.33
N ARG A 281 2.74 -5.27 9.77
CA ARG A 281 1.86 -4.34 9.04
C ARG A 281 2.28 -2.89 9.15
N GLN A 282 3.08 -2.55 10.15
CA GLN A 282 3.66 -1.22 10.36
C GLN A 282 5.17 -1.39 10.55
N ALA A 283 5.94 -0.39 10.12
CA ALA A 283 7.38 -0.40 10.34
C ALA A 283 7.70 -0.48 11.85
N ARG A 284 8.75 -1.22 12.19
CA ARG A 284 9.26 -1.36 13.56
C ARG A 284 10.69 -0.87 13.60
N ASP A 285 10.99 0.03 14.53
CA ASP A 285 12.38 0.45 14.74
C ASP A 285 13.09 -0.56 15.64
N MET A 286 13.92 -1.39 15.02
CA MET A 286 14.70 -2.42 15.69
C MET A 286 16.09 -1.92 16.13
N SER A 287 16.36 -0.62 16.06
CA SER A 287 17.67 -0.03 16.41
C SER A 287 18.09 -0.30 17.86
N GLY A 288 17.14 -0.44 18.78
CA GLY A 288 17.37 -0.85 20.17
C GLY A 288 18.02 -2.24 20.32
N PHE A 289 18.03 -3.05 19.25
CA PHE A 289 18.63 -4.39 19.21
C PHE A 289 19.93 -4.47 18.41
N ARG A 290 20.60 -3.35 18.10
CA ARG A 290 21.84 -3.33 17.29
C ARG A 290 22.92 -4.30 17.80
N ASN A 291 23.01 -4.50 19.11
CA ASN A 291 23.92 -5.45 19.77
C ASN A 291 23.16 -6.63 20.44
N GLY A 292 21.91 -6.86 20.02
CA GLY A 292 21.05 -7.90 20.55
C GLY A 292 21.30 -9.27 19.91
N ASN A 293 20.50 -10.24 20.31
CA ASN A 293 20.46 -11.57 19.71
C ASN A 293 19.02 -11.96 19.39
N LEU A 294 18.85 -12.79 18.37
CA LEU A 294 17.59 -13.44 18.08
C LEU A 294 17.59 -14.82 18.73
N LYS A 295 16.58 -15.09 19.57
CA LYS A 295 16.36 -16.41 20.15
C LYS A 295 15.24 -17.12 19.41
N LEU A 296 15.57 -18.21 18.74
CA LEU A 296 14.62 -19.06 18.02
C LEU A 296 14.42 -20.38 18.76
N LYS A 297 13.16 -20.80 18.89
CA LYS A 297 12.80 -22.18 19.25
C LYS A 297 12.00 -22.76 18.10
N ILE A 298 12.40 -23.93 17.63
CA ILE A 298 11.77 -24.61 16.50
C ILE A 298 11.84 -26.12 16.72
N LYS A 299 10.78 -26.85 16.35
CA LYS A 299 10.73 -28.31 16.37
C LYS A 299 10.67 -28.82 14.93
N ILE A 300 11.79 -29.38 14.44
CA ILE A 300 11.93 -29.96 13.10
C ILE A 300 12.86 -31.18 13.15
N PRO A 301 12.78 -32.12 12.19
CA PRO A 301 13.71 -33.24 12.11
C PRO A 301 15.17 -32.79 11.99
N ALA A 302 16.09 -33.55 12.61
CA ALA A 302 17.52 -33.20 12.64
C ALA A 302 18.17 -33.17 11.24
N ASN A 303 17.69 -34.00 10.32
CA ASN A 303 18.16 -34.11 8.94
C ASN A 303 17.61 -33.00 8.01
N VAL A 304 16.90 -32.01 8.53
CA VAL A 304 16.39 -30.87 7.75
C VAL A 304 17.30 -29.66 7.94
N ALA A 305 17.79 -29.13 6.83
CA ALA A 305 18.44 -27.83 6.77
C ALA A 305 17.41 -26.71 6.58
N PHE A 306 17.66 -25.54 7.15
CA PHE A 306 16.78 -24.37 6.99
C PHE A 306 17.58 -23.07 7.05
N THR A 307 16.94 -21.97 6.64
CA THR A 307 17.52 -20.63 6.67
C THR A 307 16.59 -19.70 7.43
N VAL A 308 17.16 -18.85 8.28
CA VAL A 308 16.41 -17.79 8.98
C VAL A 308 16.99 -16.46 8.52
N GLY A 309 16.14 -15.60 7.98
CA GLY A 309 16.52 -14.29 7.50
C GLY A 309 15.71 -13.18 8.15
N ILE A 310 16.31 -11.99 8.22
CA ILE A 310 15.65 -10.74 8.57
C ILE A 310 15.84 -9.79 7.38
N GLN A 311 14.74 -9.14 6.98
CA GLN A 311 14.73 -8.13 5.95
C GLN A 311 14.26 -6.80 6.55
N ASP A 312 14.89 -5.70 6.17
CA ASP A 312 14.46 -4.35 6.56
C ASP A 312 13.49 -3.73 5.54
N THR A 313 13.08 -2.49 5.80
CA THR A 313 12.14 -1.74 4.94
C THR A 313 12.79 -1.12 3.69
N TYR A 314 14.10 -1.28 3.49
CA TYR A 314 14.90 -0.68 2.41
C TYR A 314 15.49 -1.71 1.44
N THR A 315 15.02 -2.96 1.51
CA THR A 315 15.47 -4.15 0.74
C THR A 315 16.70 -4.89 1.25
N ASN A 316 17.35 -4.43 2.33
CA ASN A 316 18.48 -5.16 2.89
C ASN A 316 17.99 -6.44 3.56
N GLN A 317 18.65 -7.56 3.28
CA GLN A 317 18.36 -8.84 3.88
C GLN A 317 19.65 -9.51 4.33
N ASN A 318 19.63 -10.08 5.53
CA ASN A 318 20.68 -10.96 6.03
C ASN A 318 20.07 -12.25 6.53
N ALA A 319 20.77 -13.36 6.34
CA ALA A 319 20.28 -14.67 6.72
C ALA A 319 21.38 -15.60 7.22
N VAL A 320 20.99 -16.51 8.10
CA VAL A 320 21.83 -17.55 8.67
C VAL A 320 21.32 -18.91 8.21
N LYS A 321 22.22 -19.73 7.69
CA LYS A 321 21.93 -21.11 7.26
C LYS A 321 22.21 -22.08 8.40
N PHE A 322 21.27 -22.97 8.67
CA PHE A 322 21.38 -24.07 9.63
C PHE A 322 21.48 -25.39 8.87
N PRO A 323 22.68 -25.99 8.74
CA PRO A 323 22.85 -27.25 8.03
C PRO A 323 22.11 -28.40 8.72
N ALA A 324 21.73 -29.41 7.95
CA ALA A 324 21.20 -30.66 8.46
C ALA A 324 22.24 -31.39 9.32
N ASN A 325 21.79 -32.07 10.37
CA ASN A 325 22.62 -32.87 11.29
C ASN A 325 23.80 -32.12 11.93
N ALA A 326 23.73 -30.78 11.98
CA ALA A 326 24.77 -29.94 12.56
C ALA A 326 24.22 -29.11 13.72
N THR A 327 25.08 -28.90 14.73
CA THR A 327 24.90 -27.91 15.79
C THR A 327 25.64 -26.65 15.37
N THR A 328 24.93 -25.57 15.10
CA THR A 328 25.53 -24.28 14.71
C THR A 328 24.73 -23.15 15.36
N TYR A 329 25.40 -22.04 15.69
CA TYR A 329 24.77 -20.86 16.32
C TYR A 329 24.04 -21.18 17.64
N GLY A 330 24.50 -22.19 18.38
CA GLY A 330 23.89 -22.62 19.65
C GLY A 330 22.59 -23.42 19.50
N LEU A 331 22.18 -23.81 18.28
CA LEU A 331 21.01 -24.66 18.07
C LEU A 331 21.29 -26.10 18.52
N VAL A 332 20.68 -26.51 19.64
CA VAL A 332 20.67 -27.90 20.11
C VAL A 332 19.54 -28.64 19.42
N ARG A 333 19.85 -29.70 18.65
CA ARG A 333 18.87 -30.56 17.97
C ARG A 333 18.58 -31.80 18.82
N ASN A 334 17.59 -31.71 19.71
CA ASN A 334 17.24 -32.77 20.67
C ASN A 334 15.85 -33.43 20.45
N GLY A 335 15.20 -33.16 19.31
CA GLY A 335 13.86 -33.69 18.97
C GLY A 335 12.71 -32.80 19.44
#